data_AF-A0A1F3CCN1-F1
#
_entry.id   AF-A0A1F3CCN1-F1
#
_cell.length_a   1.000
_cell.length_b   1.000
_cell.length_c   1.000
_cell.angle_alpha   90.00
_cell.angle_beta   90.00
_cell.angle_gamma   90.00
#
_symmetry.space_group_name_H-M   'P 1'
#
loop_
_entity.id
_entity.type
_entity.pdbx_description
1 polymer ?
#
loop_
_entity_poly.entity_id
_entity_poly.type
_entity_poly.pdbx_seq_one_letter_code
_entity_poly.pdbx_strand_id
1 'polypeptide(L)'
;MTATEVLVLETTTPRGDQTVLNPPRPALKLPPRTGQTWSWSPADSAFELKITEKWVGEETIKVKAGTFKAWKLQTVTTGEDSEITGLTWYALGVGVVRTERKGHRGDRQISGWTELVSYKIP
;
A
#
# COMPACT_ATOMS: atom_id res chain seq x y z
N MET A 1 -14.06 -24.28 -10.88
CA MET A 1 -13.64 -24.13 -9.48
C MET A 1 -14.26 -22.85 -8.95
N THR A 2 -15.30 -22.97 -8.15
CA THR A 2 -15.91 -21.83 -7.45
C THR A 2 -14.90 -21.37 -6.40
N ALA A 3 -14.41 -20.14 -6.54
CA ALA A 3 -13.59 -19.53 -5.51
C ALA A 3 -14.42 -19.49 -4.22
N THR A 4 -13.94 -20.16 -3.18
CA THR A 4 -14.49 -19.99 -1.83
C THR A 4 -14.44 -18.50 -1.53
N GLU A 5 -15.60 -17.88 -1.37
CA GLU A 5 -15.70 -16.45 -1.12
C GLU A 5 -15.13 -16.21 0.29
N VAL A 6 -13.89 -15.74 0.36
CA VAL A 6 -13.26 -15.39 1.64
C VAL A 6 -13.99 -14.17 2.16
N LEU A 7 -14.85 -14.36 3.15
CA LEU A 7 -15.68 -13.30 3.71
C LEU A 7 -14.90 -12.44 4.71
N VAL A 8 -13.92 -13.03 5.40
CA VAL A 8 -13.12 -12.40 6.47
C VAL A 8 -11.69 -12.96 6.42
N LEU A 9 -10.68 -12.11 6.61
CA LEU A 9 -9.29 -12.53 6.74
C LEU A 9 -8.78 -12.25 8.17
N GLU A 10 -8.35 -13.28 8.86
CA GLU A 10 -7.68 -13.17 10.16
C GLU A 10 -6.16 -13.25 9.97
N THR A 11 -5.43 -12.28 10.53
CA THR A 11 -3.98 -12.22 10.45
C THR A 11 -3.39 -12.09 11.85
N THR A 12 -2.24 -12.71 12.09
CA THR A 12 -1.49 -12.53 13.34
C THR A 12 -0.19 -11.80 13.02
N THR A 13 0.07 -10.68 13.68
CA THR A 13 1.34 -9.96 13.50
C THR A 13 2.48 -10.77 14.15
N PRO A 14 3.75 -10.51 13.79
CA PRO A 14 4.90 -11.12 14.47
C PRO A 14 4.96 -10.86 15.98
N ARG A 15 4.20 -9.89 16.50
CA ARG A 15 4.09 -9.59 17.93
C ARG A 15 2.98 -10.37 18.63
N GLY A 16 2.20 -11.15 17.89
CA GLY A 16 1.04 -11.91 18.39
C GLY A 16 -0.29 -11.17 18.30
N ASP A 17 -0.31 -9.93 17.82
CA ASP A 17 -1.56 -9.17 17.69
C ASP A 17 -2.44 -9.78 16.59
N GLN A 18 -3.68 -10.13 16.90
CA GLN A 18 -4.65 -10.55 15.91
C GLN A 18 -5.30 -9.33 15.25
N THR A 19 -5.38 -9.34 13.93
CA THR A 19 -6.06 -8.32 13.13
C THR A 19 -7.03 -9.00 12.18
N VAL A 20 -8.30 -8.61 12.27
CA VAL A 20 -9.37 -9.06 11.38
C VAL A 20 -9.56 -8.02 10.28
N LEU A 21 -9.50 -8.44 9.02
CA LEU A 21 -9.86 -7.62 7.87
C LEU A 21 -11.22 -8.07 7.34
N ASN A 22 -12.24 -7.28 7.66
CA ASN A 22 -13.60 -7.48 7.19
C ASN A 22 -14.11 -6.18 6.53
N PRO A 23 -14.43 -6.18 5.22
CA PRO A 23 -14.12 -7.25 4.27
C PRO A 23 -12.60 -7.40 4.07
N PRO A 24 -12.10 -8.46 3.43
CA PRO A 24 -10.69 -8.56 3.08
C PRO A 24 -10.25 -7.36 2.24
N ARG A 25 -9.10 -6.79 2.57
CA ARG A 25 -8.54 -5.66 1.82
C ARG A 25 -7.88 -6.16 0.52
N PRO A 26 -8.26 -5.65 -0.66
CA PRO A 26 -7.51 -5.88 -1.88
C PRO A 26 -6.12 -5.24 -1.77
N ALA A 27 -5.06 -6.05 -1.73
CA ALA A 27 -3.71 -5.53 -1.54
C ALA A 27 -3.19 -4.79 -2.78
N LEU A 28 -3.34 -5.37 -3.97
CA LEU A 28 -2.97 -4.78 -5.26
C LEU A 28 -3.93 -5.26 -6.34
N LYS A 29 -4.37 -4.36 -7.23
CA LYS A 29 -5.08 -4.76 -8.45
C LYS A 29 -4.08 -5.03 -9.56
N LEU A 30 -4.04 -6.27 -10.04
CA LEU A 30 -3.18 -6.72 -11.13
C LEU A 30 -4.01 -7.16 -12.35
N PRO A 31 -3.49 -6.97 -13.59
CA PRO A 31 -2.30 -6.18 -13.92
C PRO A 31 -2.54 -4.68 -13.66
N PRO A 32 -1.48 -3.89 -13.34
CA PRO A 32 -1.62 -2.46 -13.11
C PRO A 32 -2.07 -1.73 -14.37
N ARG A 33 -2.96 -0.75 -14.20
CA ARG A 33 -3.46 0.13 -15.27
C ARG A 33 -3.48 1.56 -14.79
N THR A 34 -2.87 2.47 -15.55
CA THR A 34 -2.87 3.91 -15.23
C THR A 34 -4.28 4.42 -14.95
N GLY A 35 -4.46 5.11 -13.83
CA GLY A 35 -5.73 5.67 -13.38
C GLY A 35 -6.65 4.68 -12.65
N GLN A 36 -6.38 3.37 -12.70
CA GLN A 36 -7.19 2.38 -12.01
C GLN A 36 -7.17 2.63 -10.50
N THR A 37 -8.36 2.78 -9.93
CA THR A 37 -8.55 3.15 -8.53
C THR A 37 -9.41 2.10 -7.82
N TRP A 38 -9.16 1.90 -6.53
CA TRP A 38 -10.03 1.13 -5.64
C TRP A 38 -9.96 1.69 -4.24
N SER A 39 -10.98 1.40 -3.44
CA SER A 39 -11.04 1.83 -2.05
C SER A 39 -11.43 0.66 -1.17
N TRP A 40 -11.02 0.76 0.09
CA TRP A 40 -11.36 -0.19 1.13
C TRP A 40 -11.63 0.56 2.43
N SER A 41 -12.70 0.16 3.09
CA SER A 41 -13.07 0.60 4.44
C SER A 41 -13.45 -0.64 5.24
N PRO A 42 -12.83 -0.88 6.41
CA PRO A 42 -13.23 -1.97 7.29
C PRO A 42 -14.64 -1.72 7.83
N ALA A 43 -15.46 -2.76 7.84
CA ALA A 43 -16.82 -2.73 8.39
C ALA A 43 -16.81 -2.63 9.92
N ASP A 44 -15.86 -3.29 10.58
CA ASP A 44 -15.84 -3.48 12.04
C ASP A 44 -14.79 -2.59 12.74
N SER A 45 -14.44 -1.45 12.16
CA SER A 45 -13.47 -0.53 12.77
C SER A 45 -14.14 0.37 13.80
N ALA A 46 -13.49 0.54 14.96
CA ALA A 46 -13.92 1.49 16.00
C ALA A 46 -13.81 2.96 15.56
N PHE A 47 -13.08 3.25 14.48
CA PHE A 47 -12.87 4.58 13.94
C PHE A 47 -13.11 4.59 12.43
N GLU A 48 -13.47 5.75 11.87
CA GLU A 48 -13.53 5.91 10.42
C GLU A 48 -12.13 5.67 9.83
N LEU A 49 -12.04 4.67 8.94
CA LEU A 49 -10.85 4.38 8.16
C LEU A 49 -11.26 4.18 6.70
N LYS A 50 -10.60 4.91 5.81
CA LYS A 50 -10.75 4.72 4.37
C LYS A 50 -9.39 4.73 3.72
N ILE A 51 -9.13 3.71 2.94
CA ILE A 51 -7.93 3.59 2.12
C ILE A 51 -8.38 3.70 0.67
N THR A 52 -7.80 4.62 -0.08
CA THR A 52 -8.00 4.75 -1.53
C THR A 52 -6.67 4.58 -2.23
N GLU A 53 -6.63 3.69 -3.20
CA GLU A 53 -5.43 3.31 -3.92
C GLU A 53 -5.63 3.57 -5.41
N LYS A 54 -4.60 4.12 -6.05
CA LYS A 54 -4.60 4.45 -7.48
C LYS A 54 -3.27 4.10 -8.10
N TRP A 55 -3.31 3.30 -9.17
CA TRP A 55 -2.16 3.18 -10.07
C TRP A 55 -1.96 4.50 -10.80
N VAL A 56 -0.91 5.24 -10.44
CA VAL A 56 -0.60 6.54 -11.04
C VAL A 56 -0.07 6.36 -12.46
N GLY A 57 0.74 5.34 -12.67
CA GLY A 57 1.38 5.05 -13.95
C GLY A 57 2.73 4.40 -13.77
N GLU A 58 3.43 4.18 -14.87
CA GLU A 58 4.77 3.63 -14.90
C GLU A 58 5.80 4.75 -15.08
N GLU A 59 6.89 4.71 -14.32
CA GLU A 59 8.01 5.64 -14.47
C GLU A 59 9.36 4.97 -14.19
N THR A 60 10.42 5.55 -14.74
CA THR A 60 11.79 5.14 -14.42
C THR A 60 12.23 5.84 -13.15
N ILE A 61 12.71 5.07 -12.16
CA ILE A 61 13.17 5.60 -10.89
C ILE A 61 14.59 5.14 -10.56
N LYS A 62 15.42 6.07 -10.07
CA LYS A 62 16.77 5.81 -9.59
C LYS A 62 16.75 5.73 -8.06
N VAL A 63 17.33 4.66 -7.53
CA VAL A 63 17.55 4.41 -6.09
C VAL A 63 18.98 3.92 -5.89
N LYS A 64 19.41 3.76 -4.63
CA LYS A 64 20.75 3.24 -4.31
C LYS A 64 21.09 1.90 -4.96
N ALA A 65 20.13 0.98 -5.07
CA ALA A 65 20.33 -0.31 -5.71
C ALA A 65 20.43 -0.26 -7.26
N GLY A 66 20.14 0.88 -7.89
CA GLY A 66 20.18 1.03 -9.34
C GLY A 66 18.98 1.80 -9.91
N THR A 67 18.75 1.64 -11.21
CA THR A 67 17.65 2.27 -11.93
C THR A 67 16.64 1.21 -12.35
N PHE A 68 15.36 1.45 -12.06
CA PHE A 68 14.28 0.50 -12.31
C PHE A 68 13.15 1.16 -13.09
N LYS A 69 12.53 0.38 -13.98
CA LYS A 69 11.22 0.70 -14.55
C LYS A 69 10.16 0.19 -13.59
N ALA A 70 9.34 1.08 -13.02
CA ALA A 70 8.47 0.75 -11.89
C ALA A 70 7.07 1.34 -12.03
N TRP A 71 6.07 0.61 -11.54
CA TRP A 71 4.70 1.08 -11.39
C TRP A 71 4.54 1.85 -10.09
N LYS A 72 4.04 3.08 -10.18
CA LYS A 72 3.77 3.95 -9.05
C LYS A 72 2.33 3.77 -8.58
N LEU A 73 2.17 3.35 -7.32
CA LEU A 73 0.91 3.32 -6.60
C LEU A 73 0.83 4.54 -5.67
N GLN A 74 -0.30 5.25 -5.71
CA GLN A 74 -0.66 6.20 -4.67
C GLN A 74 -1.64 5.52 -3.71
N THR A 75 -1.42 5.67 -2.41
CA THR A 75 -2.32 5.21 -1.35
C THR A 75 -2.66 6.39 -0.46
N VAL A 76 -3.93 6.79 -0.41
CA VAL A 76 -4.43 7.80 0.51
C VAL A 76 -5.17 7.08 1.63
N THR A 77 -4.69 7.24 2.85
CA THR A 77 -5.33 6.72 4.06
C THR A 77 -5.90 7.89 4.84
N THR A 78 -7.22 7.94 4.95
CA THR A 78 -7.95 8.91 5.77
C THR A 78 -8.55 8.22 6.98
N GLY A 79 -8.50 8.89 8.12
CA GLY A 79 -9.31 8.57 9.29
C GLY A 79 -9.71 9.84 10.03
N GLU A 80 -10.41 9.70 11.15
CA GLU A 80 -11.07 10.79 11.88
C GLU A 80 -10.19 12.04 12.09
N ASP A 81 -8.91 11.85 12.40
CA ASP A 81 -7.94 12.94 12.59
C ASP A 81 -6.60 12.62 11.91
N SER A 82 -6.64 11.98 10.74
CA SER A 82 -5.41 11.68 9.99
C SER A 82 -5.65 11.60 8.51
N GLU A 83 -4.77 12.23 7.74
CA GLU A 83 -4.65 12.00 6.30
C GLU A 83 -3.19 11.72 5.97
N ILE A 84 -2.93 10.55 5.39
CA ILE A 84 -1.60 10.12 4.97
C ILE A 84 -1.66 9.72 3.50
N THR A 85 -0.89 10.43 2.68
CA THR A 85 -0.62 10.04 1.29
C THR A 85 0.71 9.31 1.21
N GLY A 86 0.66 8.05 0.82
CA GLY A 86 1.81 7.22 0.45
C GLY A 86 1.96 7.11 -1.07
N LEU A 87 3.21 7.03 -1.52
CA LEU A 87 3.59 6.63 -2.87
C LEU A 87 4.49 5.40 -2.76
N THR A 88 4.21 4.36 -3.55
CA THR A 88 5.02 3.14 -3.58
C THR A 88 5.37 2.79 -5.01
N TRP A 89 6.64 2.48 -5.26
CA TRP A 89 7.14 2.08 -6.57
C TRP A 89 7.42 0.58 -6.57
N TYR A 90 6.78 -0.13 -7.50
CA TYR A 90 6.92 -1.57 -7.70
C TYR A 90 7.66 -1.85 -9.01
N ALA A 91 8.84 -2.44 -8.94
CA ALA A 91 9.54 -2.95 -10.12
C ALA A 91 9.26 -4.44 -10.30
N LEU A 92 9.00 -4.86 -11.54
CA LEU A 92 8.70 -6.26 -11.86
C LEU A 92 9.90 -7.16 -11.50
N GLY A 93 9.64 -8.28 -10.83
CA GLY A 93 10.68 -9.22 -10.39
C GLY A 93 11.49 -8.77 -9.17
N VAL A 94 11.28 -7.54 -8.68
CA VAL A 94 11.98 -6.99 -7.50
C VAL A 94 11.02 -6.67 -6.36
N GLY A 95 9.81 -6.20 -6.68
CA GLY A 95 8.84 -5.72 -5.69
C GLY A 95 9.05 -4.23 -5.39
N VAL A 96 8.92 -3.84 -4.12
CA VAL A 96 9.02 -2.43 -3.71
C VAL A 96 10.44 -1.92 -3.83
N VAL A 97 10.66 -0.90 -4.66
CA VAL A 97 11.97 -0.25 -4.83
C VAL A 97 12.07 1.10 -4.11
N ARG A 98 10.93 1.76 -3.84
CA ARG A 98 10.86 3.00 -3.08
C ARG A 98 9.50 3.14 -2.42
N THR A 99 9.46 3.78 -1.26
CA THR A 99 8.24 4.32 -0.68
C THR A 99 8.46 5.76 -0.28
N GLU A 100 7.41 6.57 -0.37
CA GLU A 100 7.35 7.91 0.18
C GLU A 100 6.03 8.05 0.93
N ARG A 101 6.01 8.83 2.00
CA ARG A 101 4.78 9.18 2.70
C ARG A 101 4.85 10.61 3.19
N LYS A 102 3.70 11.27 3.17
CA LYS A 102 3.47 12.57 3.78
C LYS A 102 2.05 12.66 4.30
N GLY A 103 1.83 13.48 5.32
CA GLY A 103 0.50 13.67 5.89
C GLY A 103 0.56 14.09 7.35
N HIS A 104 -0.52 13.85 8.06
CA HIS A 104 -0.62 14.16 9.48
C HIS A 104 -1.42 13.10 10.25
N ARG A 105 -1.29 13.12 11.57
CA ARG A 105 -2.13 12.40 12.53
C ARG A 105 -2.26 13.29 13.76
N GLY A 106 -3.44 13.86 13.97
CA GLY A 106 -3.62 15.05 14.80
C GLY A 106 -2.62 16.13 14.42
N ASP A 107 -2.01 16.74 15.42
CA ASP A 107 -1.03 17.81 15.24
C ASP A 107 0.31 17.32 14.69
N ARG A 108 0.54 15.99 14.65
CA ARG A 108 1.82 15.44 14.21
C ARG A 108 1.89 15.36 12.69
N GLN A 109 2.84 16.08 12.11
CA GLN A 109 3.24 15.89 10.73
C GLN A 109 4.01 14.58 10.55
N ILE A 110 3.68 13.86 9.49
CA ILE A 110 4.33 12.61 9.08
C ILE A 110 4.97 12.89 7.73
N SER A 111 6.27 12.65 7.63
CA SER A 111 6.97 12.59 6.36
C SER A 111 8.08 11.55 6.44
N GLY A 112 8.44 10.98 5.30
CA GLY A 112 9.56 10.04 5.22
C GLY A 112 9.53 9.26 3.93
N TRP A 113 10.64 8.58 3.65
CA TRP A 113 10.80 7.76 2.48
C TRP A 113 11.76 6.62 2.77
N THR A 114 11.65 5.56 1.99
CA THR A 114 12.61 4.44 1.97
C THR A 114 12.97 4.14 0.52
N GLU A 115 14.16 3.59 0.30
CA GLU A 115 14.59 3.13 -1.01
C GLU A 115 15.30 1.79 -0.90
N LEU A 116 15.27 1.01 -1.97
CA LEU A 116 16.05 -0.21 -2.09
C LEU A 116 17.53 0.15 -2.16
N VAL A 117 18.30 -0.35 -1.18
CA VAL A 117 19.75 -0.12 -1.08
C VAL A 117 20.54 -1.18 -1.84
N SER A 118 20.11 -2.43 -1.74
CA SER A 118 20.72 -3.57 -2.45
C SER A 118 19.73 -4.71 -2.54
N TYR A 119 19.85 -5.55 -3.56
CA TYR A 119 19.16 -6.83 -3.67
C TYR A 119 20.06 -7.83 -4.39
N LYS A 120 19.81 -9.12 -4.18
CA LYS A 120 20.41 -10.20 -4.95
C LYS A 120 19.26 -11.07 -5.46
N ILE A 121 19.19 -11.25 -6.78
CA ILE A 121 18.32 -12.27 -7.35
C ILE A 121 19.01 -13.62 -7.10
N PRO A 122 18.28 -14.65 -6.64
CA PRO A 122 18.80 -16.01 -6.54
C PRO A 122 19.40 -16.52 -7.86
#